data_AF-A0A9P6UDX2-F1
#
_entry.id   AF-A0A9P6UDX2-F1
#
_cell.length_a   1.000
_cell.length_b   1.000
_cell.length_c   1.000
_cell.angle_alpha   90.00
_cell.angle_beta   90.00
_cell.angle_gamma   90.00
#
_symmetry.space_group_name_H-M   'P 1'
#
loop_
_entity.id
_entity.type
_entity.pdbx_description
1 polymer ?
#
loop_
_entity_poly.entity_id
_entity_poly.type
_entity_poly.pdbx_seq_one_letter_code
_entity_poly.pdbx_strand_id
1 'polypeptide(L)'
;MKEDNDGWMNQVMEEYWDLDLEQLQSLEISHGNDSDGEGDEEEYSLAVATPPSQKEVKAHLTSVQFCSVGGGYLSEEELRGMLALCPNLTDIVIPSISSINPQQLAQDIAQKLCPKLTTLHKGHDSNWMLMVRILEALPAQQVQEFNCLESAFMIPGLSSDDIGSMFRRHSQTLRVLRLKGWRDIDSKTIQVILVECVALEQLDVHFWNVMMIGPQQQQQQRQQRWTLCIDLDDAIEFPWGCTNIRDLSLTITIPDEPFRHLGKGEVPYYVRSFPTILTEAEAAQFRSLEALYRQLGALTELERLDLKA
;
A
#
# COMPACT_ATOMS: atom_id res chain seq x y z
N MET A 1 -42.88 3.87 -0.35
CA MET A 1 -42.20 2.84 0.47
C MET A 1 -40.74 2.83 0.06
N LYS A 2 -39.92 3.59 0.78
CA LYS A 2 -38.47 3.75 0.61
C LYS A 2 -37.91 4.05 2.01
N GLU A 3 -37.98 3.06 2.88
CA GLU A 3 -37.32 3.09 4.20
C GLU A 3 -36.83 1.65 4.43
N ASP A 4 -35.68 1.54 5.11
CA ASP A 4 -35.02 0.30 5.58
C ASP A 4 -33.99 -0.37 4.65
N ASN A 5 -32.98 0.36 4.16
CA ASN A 5 -31.75 -0.26 3.63
C ASN A 5 -30.43 0.22 4.27
N ASP A 6 -30.50 1.15 5.24
CA ASP A 6 -29.30 1.75 5.83
C ASP A 6 -28.76 0.97 7.06
N GLY A 7 -29.54 0.04 7.62
CA GLY A 7 -29.17 -0.71 8.82
C GLY A 7 -28.11 -1.80 8.61
N TRP A 8 -28.09 -2.44 7.44
CA TRP A 8 -27.20 -3.58 7.20
C TRP A 8 -25.75 -3.15 6.89
N MET A 9 -25.55 -1.93 6.36
CA MET A 9 -24.21 -1.41 6.08
C MET A 9 -23.40 -1.11 7.34
N ASN A 10 -24.04 -0.65 8.43
CA ASN A 10 -23.33 -0.37 9.68
C ASN A 10 -22.81 -1.65 10.36
N GLN A 11 -23.53 -2.77 10.22
CA GLN A 11 -23.15 -4.03 10.85
C GLN A 11 -21.98 -4.72 10.13
N VAL A 12 -21.92 -4.61 8.80
CA VAL A 12 -20.77 -5.10 8.01
C VAL A 12 -19.52 -4.23 8.24
N MET A 13 -19.69 -2.95 8.58
CA MET A 13 -18.58 -2.05 8.89
C MET A 13 -17.90 -2.41 10.22
N GLU A 14 -18.65 -2.72 11.29
CA GLU A 14 -18.05 -3.09 12.58
C GLU A 14 -17.23 -4.40 12.49
N GLU A 15 -17.72 -5.43 11.80
CA GLU A 15 -16.98 -6.70 11.66
C GLU A 15 -15.69 -6.57 10.83
N TYR A 16 -15.60 -5.60 9.91
CA TYR A 16 -14.42 -5.40 9.06
C TYR A 16 -13.28 -4.66 9.77
N TRP A 17 -13.59 -3.85 10.79
CA TRP A 17 -12.58 -3.15 11.60
C TRP A 17 -11.96 -4.06 12.67
N ASP A 18 -12.71 -5.00 13.25
CA ASP A 18 -12.20 -5.88 14.31
C ASP A 18 -11.12 -6.86 13.83
N LEU A 19 -11.20 -7.33 12.57
CA LEU A 19 -10.23 -8.31 12.05
C LEU A 19 -8.84 -7.74 11.74
N ASP A 20 -8.71 -6.44 11.48
CA ASP A 20 -7.42 -5.79 11.17
C ASP A 20 -6.79 -5.14 12.43
N LEU A 21 -7.60 -4.81 13.44
CA LEU A 21 -7.15 -4.24 14.72
C LEU A 21 -6.64 -5.28 15.73
N GLU A 22 -7.16 -6.52 15.73
CA GLU A 22 -6.70 -7.57 16.65
C GLU A 22 -5.21 -7.95 16.47
N GLN A 23 -4.60 -7.70 15.29
CA GLN A 23 -3.16 -7.92 15.09
C GLN A 23 -2.26 -6.79 15.63
N LEU A 24 -2.82 -5.63 16.00
CA LEU A 24 -2.03 -4.43 16.38
C LEU A 24 -2.09 -4.07 17.87
N GLN A 25 -2.94 -4.70 18.69
CA GLN A 25 -3.18 -4.27 20.08
C GLN A 25 -2.31 -4.92 21.18
N SER A 26 -1.23 -5.63 20.83
CA SER A 26 -0.37 -6.28 21.86
C SER A 26 0.75 -5.38 22.40
N LEU A 27 0.49 -4.15 22.90
CA LEU A 27 1.39 -3.46 23.84
C LEU A 27 0.76 -2.17 24.43
N GLU A 28 -0.10 -2.29 25.44
CA GLU A 28 -0.46 -1.15 26.30
C GLU A 28 0.29 -1.23 27.63
N ILE A 29 1.11 -0.21 27.92
CA ILE A 29 1.69 0.03 29.24
C ILE A 29 0.73 0.94 30.00
N SER A 30 0.08 0.41 31.03
CA SER A 30 -0.82 1.16 31.90
C SER A 30 -0.05 2.20 32.74
N HIS A 31 -0.38 3.48 32.59
CA HIS A 31 -0.03 4.50 33.56
C HIS A 31 -1.30 5.01 34.24
N GLY A 32 -1.52 4.50 35.46
CA GLY A 32 -2.50 5.08 36.38
C GLY A 32 -1.92 6.37 36.96
N ASN A 33 -2.69 7.45 36.87
CA ASN A 33 -2.34 8.74 37.45
C ASN A 33 -3.53 9.24 38.27
N ASP A 34 -3.49 8.94 39.57
CA ASP A 34 -4.29 9.62 40.59
C ASP A 34 -3.33 10.58 41.31
N SER A 35 -3.64 11.87 41.35
CA SER A 35 -3.56 12.66 42.60
C SER A 35 -3.95 14.13 42.34
N ASP A 36 -5.05 14.53 42.94
CA ASP A 36 -5.41 15.93 43.21
C ASP A 36 -4.49 16.50 44.29
N GLY A 37 -4.04 17.74 44.11
CA GLY A 37 -3.24 18.47 45.09
C GLY A 37 -3.04 19.92 44.71
N GLU A 38 -3.95 20.80 45.15
CA GLU A 38 -3.76 22.25 45.17
C GLU A 38 -2.72 22.60 46.24
N GLY A 39 -1.61 23.21 45.82
CA GLY A 39 -0.59 23.73 46.72
C GLY A 39 0.20 24.84 46.04
N ASP A 40 0.18 26.03 46.64
CA ASP A 40 0.91 27.23 46.24
C ASP A 40 2.42 26.95 46.12
N GLU A 41 3.02 27.24 44.96
CA GLU A 41 4.47 27.13 44.77
C GLU A 41 5.14 28.49 44.55
N GLU A 42 5.99 28.82 45.52
CA GLU A 42 7.01 29.85 45.48
C GLU A 42 8.10 29.51 44.44
N GLU A 43 8.48 30.53 43.68
CA GLU A 43 9.42 30.50 42.55
C GLU A 43 10.86 30.19 43.01
N TYR A 44 11.20 28.89 43.15
CA TYR A 44 12.57 28.44 43.39
C TYR A 44 13.26 28.05 42.07
N SER A 45 13.99 29.00 41.49
CA SER A 45 14.82 28.77 40.29
C SER A 45 16.10 27.99 40.67
N LEU A 46 15.97 26.68 40.83
CA LEU A 46 17.09 25.76 40.95
C LEU A 46 17.62 25.43 39.56
N ALA A 47 18.83 25.92 39.25
CA ALA A 47 19.58 25.55 38.07
C ALA A 47 19.98 24.06 38.15
N VAL A 48 19.04 23.17 37.82
CA VAL A 48 19.27 21.74 37.70
C VAL A 48 20.17 21.52 36.49
N ALA A 49 21.43 21.18 36.76
CA ALA A 49 22.36 20.77 35.72
C ALA A 49 21.85 19.46 35.10
N THR A 50 21.29 19.55 33.89
CA THR A 50 20.81 18.38 33.14
C THR A 50 22.00 17.44 32.91
N PRO A 51 21.98 16.21 33.43
CA PRO A 51 23.09 15.28 33.25
C PRO A 51 23.29 15.00 31.74
N PRO A 52 24.54 14.92 31.27
CA PRO A 52 24.83 14.64 29.88
C PRO A 52 24.22 13.29 29.50
N SER A 53 23.20 13.31 28.66
CA SER A 53 22.52 12.10 28.21
C SER A 53 23.44 11.33 27.26
N GLN A 54 24.18 10.37 27.81
CA GLN A 54 25.01 9.47 27.04
C GLN A 54 24.09 8.56 26.21
N LYS A 55 23.91 8.90 24.93
CA LYS A 55 23.07 8.12 24.02
C LYS A 55 23.84 6.85 23.62
N GLU A 56 23.60 5.75 24.30
CA GLU A 56 24.15 4.45 23.93
C GLU A 56 23.61 4.01 22.56
N VAL A 57 24.50 3.55 21.68
CA VAL A 57 24.14 3.01 20.37
C VAL A 57 23.40 1.69 20.56
N LYS A 58 22.17 1.61 20.07
CA LYS A 58 21.30 0.42 20.16
C LYS A 58 21.56 -0.52 18.98
N ALA A 59 22.78 -1.05 18.89
CA ALA A 59 23.20 -1.88 17.75
C ALA A 59 22.43 -3.20 17.58
N HIS A 60 21.69 -3.65 18.60
CA HIS A 60 20.86 -4.86 18.54
C HIS A 60 19.44 -4.62 18.00
N LEU A 61 19.03 -3.35 17.84
CA LEU A 61 17.70 -3.00 17.38
C LEU A 61 17.61 -3.17 15.86
N THR A 62 16.70 -4.05 15.41
CA THR A 62 16.51 -4.38 13.99
C THR A 62 15.18 -3.88 13.42
N SER A 63 14.19 -3.62 14.28
CA SER A 63 12.90 -3.05 13.90
C SER A 63 12.58 -1.84 14.77
N VAL A 64 12.03 -0.80 14.16
CA VAL A 64 11.54 0.40 14.83
C VAL A 64 10.19 0.79 14.27
N GLN A 65 9.23 0.90 15.17
CA GLN A 65 7.93 1.50 14.89
C GLN A 65 7.80 2.82 15.63
N PHE A 66 7.42 3.85 14.89
CA PHE A 66 7.15 5.17 15.46
C PHE A 66 5.63 5.33 15.60
N CYS A 67 5.13 5.23 16.82
CA CYS A 67 3.74 5.55 17.11
C CYS A 67 3.58 7.06 17.23
N SER A 68 2.55 7.64 16.57
CA SER A 68 2.20 9.04 16.80
C SER A 68 1.61 9.17 18.20
N VAL A 69 2.40 9.68 19.15
CA VAL A 69 1.91 10.01 20.48
C VAL A 69 1.42 11.46 20.43
N GLY A 70 0.10 11.66 20.40
CA GLY A 70 -0.53 12.98 20.54
C GLY A 70 -0.61 13.84 19.28
N GLY A 71 -0.63 13.24 18.09
CA GLY A 71 -0.84 13.97 16.82
C GLY A 71 0.31 14.91 16.43
N GLY A 72 1.43 14.87 17.15
CA GLY A 72 2.63 15.60 16.82
C GLY A 72 3.36 14.99 15.62
N TYR A 73 3.88 15.85 14.74
CA TYR A 73 4.82 15.46 13.70
C TYR A 73 6.22 15.33 14.29
N LEU A 74 6.94 14.28 13.92
CA LEU A 74 8.35 14.13 14.28
C LEU A 74 9.20 15.09 13.43
N SER A 75 10.10 15.85 14.05
CA SER A 75 11.03 16.68 13.28
C SER A 75 12.05 15.82 12.53
N GLU A 76 12.61 16.37 11.46
CA GLU A 76 13.64 15.67 10.68
C GLU A 76 14.88 15.36 11.53
N GLU A 77 15.28 16.30 12.39
CA GLU A 77 16.43 16.15 13.29
C GLU A 77 16.21 15.05 14.34
N GLU A 78 14.99 14.95 14.89
CA GLU A 78 14.64 13.88 15.82
C GLU A 78 14.70 12.52 15.14
N LEU A 79 14.10 12.38 13.94
CA LEU A 79 14.17 11.14 13.18
C LEU A 79 15.61 10.73 12.89
N ARG A 80 16.44 11.65 12.37
CA ARG A 80 17.87 11.40 12.12
C ARG A 80 18.60 10.99 13.39
N GLY A 81 18.34 11.68 14.50
CA GLY A 81 18.93 11.39 15.80
C GLY A 81 18.56 9.99 16.31
N MET A 82 17.32 9.55 16.10
CA MET A 82 16.86 8.21 16.47
C MET A 82 17.47 7.12 15.59
N LEU A 83 17.48 7.32 14.26
CA LEU A 83 18.05 6.36 13.31
C LEU A 83 19.57 6.22 13.45
N ALA A 84 20.28 7.30 13.81
CA ALA A 84 21.72 7.25 14.08
C ALA A 84 22.09 6.32 15.25
N LEU A 85 21.15 6.03 16.16
CA LEU A 85 21.36 5.08 17.26
C LEU A 85 21.12 3.62 16.84
N CYS A 86 20.57 3.38 15.64
CA CYS A 86 20.09 2.08 15.19
C CYS A 86 20.68 1.69 13.82
N PRO A 87 22.02 1.54 13.68
CA PRO A 87 22.66 1.32 12.38
C PRO A 87 22.36 -0.05 11.74
N ASN A 88 21.82 -1.00 12.52
CA ASN A 88 21.46 -2.34 12.06
C ASN A 88 19.96 -2.50 11.78
N LEU A 89 19.23 -1.40 11.63
CA LEU A 89 17.81 -1.42 11.33
C LEU A 89 17.55 -2.08 9.98
N THR A 90 16.71 -3.11 9.98
CA THR A 90 16.24 -3.85 8.81
C THR A 90 14.78 -3.52 8.49
N ASP A 91 14.00 -3.14 9.49
CA ASP A 91 12.57 -2.89 9.39
C ASP A 91 12.21 -1.52 9.97
N ILE A 92 11.41 -0.75 9.25
CA ILE A 92 10.97 0.58 9.69
C ILE A 92 9.53 0.87 9.30
N VAL A 93 8.78 1.40 10.25
CA VAL A 93 7.52 2.09 9.99
C VAL A 93 7.80 3.58 9.87
N ILE A 94 7.64 4.15 8.68
CA ILE A 94 7.95 5.56 8.43
C ILE A 94 6.97 6.45 9.21
N PRO A 95 7.43 7.36 10.09
CA PRO A 95 6.54 8.28 10.81
C PRO A 95 6.07 9.43 9.93
N SER A 96 5.04 10.13 10.43
CA SER A 96 4.65 11.45 9.95
C SER A 96 5.74 12.46 10.33
N ILE A 97 6.39 13.01 9.31
CA ILE A 97 7.43 14.01 9.48
C ILE A 97 7.06 15.29 8.74
N SER A 98 7.35 16.42 9.37
CA SER A 98 7.34 17.73 8.72
C SER A 98 8.71 18.00 8.09
N SER A 99 9.14 17.17 7.14
CA SER A 99 10.42 17.38 6.43
C SER A 99 10.26 18.36 5.27
N ILE A 100 11.29 19.19 5.09
CA ILE A 100 11.39 20.17 4.00
C ILE A 100 11.98 19.51 2.74
N ASN A 101 12.75 18.43 2.86
CA ASN A 101 13.44 17.79 1.74
C ASN A 101 13.46 16.25 1.86
N PRO A 102 12.39 15.56 1.43
CA PRO A 102 12.29 14.10 1.53
C PRO A 102 13.39 13.36 0.75
N GLN A 103 13.91 13.95 -0.34
CA GLN A 103 14.95 13.33 -1.16
C GLN A 103 16.27 13.21 -0.40
N GLN A 104 16.73 14.31 0.21
CA GLN A 104 17.98 14.33 0.95
C GLN A 104 17.91 13.42 2.18
N LEU A 105 16.78 13.46 2.89
CA LEU A 105 16.54 12.59 4.03
C LEU A 105 16.55 11.11 3.64
N ALA A 106 15.89 10.74 2.54
CA ALA A 106 15.91 9.36 2.04
C ALA A 106 17.32 8.88 1.70
N GLN A 107 18.13 9.71 1.05
CA GLN A 107 19.53 9.38 0.75
C GLN A 107 20.36 9.16 2.00
N ASP A 108 20.19 10.01 3.02
CA ASP A 108 20.90 9.84 4.28
C ASP A 108 20.45 8.58 5.03
N ILE A 109 19.15 8.26 5.01
CA ILE A 109 18.61 7.02 5.58
C ILE A 109 19.24 5.80 4.89
N ALA A 110 19.17 5.74 3.56
CA ALA A 110 19.63 4.60 2.77
C ALA A 110 21.16 4.41 2.83
N GLN A 111 21.94 5.49 2.82
CA GLN A 111 23.40 5.39 2.68
C GLN A 111 24.17 5.47 4.00
N LYS A 112 23.65 6.18 5.00
CA LYS A 112 24.42 6.51 6.22
C LYS A 112 23.78 5.96 7.48
N LEU A 113 22.46 6.12 7.63
CA LEU A 113 21.80 5.83 8.91
C LEU A 113 21.40 4.36 9.03
N CYS A 114 20.74 3.81 8.00
CA CYS A 114 20.15 2.46 8.02
C CYS A 114 20.45 1.69 6.73
N PRO A 115 21.72 1.41 6.41
CA PRO A 115 22.10 0.76 5.15
C PRO A 115 21.61 -0.68 5.00
N LYS A 116 21.07 -1.30 6.06
CA LYS A 116 20.57 -2.68 6.07
C LYS A 116 19.05 -2.78 5.94
N LEU A 117 18.38 -1.67 5.64
CA LEU A 117 16.92 -1.61 5.60
C LEU A 117 16.38 -2.47 4.45
N THR A 118 15.55 -3.46 4.78
CA THR A 118 14.94 -4.41 3.84
C THR A 118 13.43 -4.30 3.80
N THR A 119 12.82 -3.79 4.87
CA THR A 119 11.36 -3.72 5.02
C THR A 119 10.92 -2.29 5.28
N LEU A 120 9.94 -1.84 4.49
CA LEU A 120 9.38 -0.50 4.56
C LEU A 120 7.87 -0.57 4.79
N HIS A 121 7.42 -0.01 5.90
CA HIS A 121 6.01 0.16 6.22
C HIS A 121 5.63 1.63 6.26
N LYS A 122 4.45 1.94 5.73
CA LYS A 122 3.84 3.25 5.90
C LYS A 122 3.22 3.33 7.31
N GLY A 123 3.61 4.33 8.12
CA GLY A 123 2.90 4.65 9.35
C GLY A 123 1.59 5.40 9.10
N HIS A 124 0.74 5.48 10.12
CA HIS A 124 -0.49 6.28 10.11
C HIS A 124 -0.14 7.75 9.81
N ASP A 125 -0.84 8.37 8.85
CA ASP A 125 -0.59 9.74 8.36
C ASP A 125 0.82 10.04 7.85
N SER A 126 1.64 9.01 7.63
CA SER A 126 3.05 9.22 7.30
C SER A 126 3.25 9.83 5.91
N ASN A 127 4.40 10.49 5.76
CA ASN A 127 4.78 11.11 4.50
C ASN A 127 5.20 10.02 3.50
N TRP A 128 4.24 9.56 2.69
CA TRP A 128 4.45 8.55 1.67
C TRP A 128 5.58 8.95 0.68
N MET A 129 5.79 10.25 0.43
CA MET A 129 6.87 10.72 -0.45
C MET A 129 8.21 10.29 0.09
N LEU A 130 8.44 10.43 1.40
CA LEU A 130 9.68 9.96 2.01
C LEU A 130 9.84 8.45 1.81
N MET A 131 8.79 7.66 2.05
CA MET A 131 8.85 6.20 1.90
C MET A 131 9.24 5.79 0.47
N VAL A 132 8.66 6.43 -0.54
CA VAL A 132 8.99 6.17 -1.95
C VAL A 132 10.42 6.62 -2.29
N ARG A 133 10.87 7.77 -1.77
CA ARG A 133 12.27 8.20 -1.96
C ARG A 133 13.25 7.29 -1.24
N ILE A 134 12.91 6.70 -0.10
CA ILE A 134 13.73 5.70 0.58
C ILE A 134 13.83 4.45 -0.30
N LEU A 135 12.71 3.92 -0.80
CA LEU A 135 12.70 2.80 -1.74
C LEU A 135 13.62 3.09 -2.95
N GLU A 136 13.53 4.28 -3.52
CA GLU A 136 14.39 4.70 -4.64
C GLU A 136 15.87 4.77 -4.26
N ALA A 137 16.20 5.27 -3.06
CA ALA A 137 17.57 5.50 -2.62
C ALA A 137 18.29 4.24 -2.11
N LEU A 138 17.55 3.19 -1.75
CA LEU A 138 18.12 1.94 -1.28
C LEU A 138 18.89 1.21 -2.41
N PRO A 139 19.98 0.51 -2.09
CA PRO A 139 20.70 -0.32 -3.04
C PRO A 139 19.79 -1.30 -3.78
N ALA A 140 20.13 -1.58 -5.04
CA ALA A 140 19.39 -2.54 -5.84
C ALA A 140 19.34 -3.91 -5.16
N GLN A 141 18.21 -4.60 -5.31
CA GLN A 141 18.00 -5.93 -4.74
C GLN A 141 18.19 -5.97 -3.21
N GLN A 142 17.80 -4.90 -2.51
CA GLN A 142 17.83 -4.86 -1.04
C GLN A 142 16.45 -5.00 -0.40
N VAL A 143 15.42 -4.33 -0.94
CA VAL A 143 14.08 -4.35 -0.37
C VAL A 143 13.41 -5.71 -0.58
N GLN A 144 12.86 -6.26 0.49
CA GLN A 144 12.11 -7.52 0.52
C GLN A 144 10.62 -7.29 0.71
N GLU A 145 10.26 -6.26 1.47
CA GLU A 145 8.87 -5.98 1.79
C GLU A 145 8.60 -4.48 1.66
N PHE A 146 7.59 -4.14 0.86
CA PHE A 146 7.11 -2.79 0.69
C PHE A 146 5.60 -2.74 0.94
N ASN A 147 5.23 -2.12 2.05
CA ASN A 147 3.86 -2.11 2.54
C ASN A 147 3.34 -0.70 2.71
N CYS A 148 2.62 -0.22 1.70
CA CYS A 148 2.01 1.09 1.70
C CYS A 148 0.49 0.98 1.83
N LEU A 149 0.04 0.98 3.08
CA LEU A 149 -1.37 0.97 3.47
C LEU A 149 -1.82 2.42 3.66
N GLU A 150 -3.01 2.73 3.16
CA GLU A 150 -3.80 3.96 3.41
C GLU A 150 -3.61 5.17 2.48
N SER A 151 -4.73 5.88 2.39
CA SER A 151 -5.01 7.18 1.77
C SER A 151 -4.64 7.29 0.29
N ALA A 152 -5.61 7.78 -0.48
CA ALA A 152 -5.43 7.87 -1.91
C ALA A 152 -4.63 9.13 -2.28
N PHE A 153 -3.35 8.98 -2.60
CA PHE A 153 -2.44 10.10 -2.91
C PHE A 153 -1.89 10.05 -4.34
N MET A 154 -1.42 11.21 -4.80
CA MET A 154 -0.61 11.35 -6.01
C MET A 154 0.80 11.81 -5.64
N ILE A 155 1.79 11.39 -6.42
CA ILE A 155 3.20 11.73 -6.27
C ILE A 155 3.61 12.78 -7.29
N PRO A 156 3.69 14.08 -6.91
CA PRO A 156 4.13 15.09 -7.85
C PRO A 156 5.54 14.77 -8.36
N GLY A 157 5.66 14.67 -9.68
CA GLY A 157 6.95 14.50 -10.35
C GLY A 157 7.50 13.08 -10.38
N LEU A 158 6.71 12.05 -10.03
CA LEU A 158 7.02 10.67 -10.42
C LEU A 158 6.08 10.23 -11.54
N SER A 159 6.66 9.78 -12.64
CA SER A 159 5.93 9.11 -13.71
C SER A 159 5.71 7.63 -13.35
N SER A 160 4.78 6.97 -14.05
CA SER A 160 4.60 5.52 -13.93
C SER A 160 5.86 4.75 -14.31
N ASP A 161 6.61 5.22 -15.32
CA ASP A 161 7.91 4.64 -15.69
C ASP A 161 8.92 4.71 -14.54
N ASP A 162 8.96 5.82 -13.80
CA ASP A 162 9.83 5.95 -12.62
C ASP A 162 9.45 4.91 -11.56
N ILE A 163 8.15 4.73 -11.31
CA ILE A 163 7.63 3.75 -10.36
C ILE A 163 7.95 2.31 -10.78
N GLY A 164 7.72 1.96 -12.05
CA GLY A 164 8.10 0.67 -12.61
C GLY A 164 9.61 0.40 -12.47
N SER A 165 10.44 1.42 -12.69
CA SER A 165 11.90 1.30 -12.55
C SER A 165 12.34 1.03 -11.11
N MET A 166 11.64 1.58 -10.11
CA MET A 166 11.90 1.33 -8.69
C MET A 166 11.60 -0.12 -8.33
N PHE A 167 10.47 -0.68 -8.77
CA PHE A 167 10.17 -2.09 -8.48
C PHE A 167 11.10 -3.05 -9.24
N ARG A 168 11.41 -2.76 -10.52
CA ARG A 168 12.41 -3.50 -11.29
C ARG A 168 13.76 -3.56 -10.58
N ARG A 169 14.19 -2.48 -9.92
CA ARG A 169 15.44 -2.43 -9.14
C ARG A 169 15.48 -3.45 -7.99
N HIS A 170 14.33 -3.87 -7.47
CA HIS A 170 14.19 -4.84 -6.38
C HIS A 170 13.55 -6.18 -6.81
N SER A 171 13.43 -6.41 -8.11
CA SER A 171 12.79 -7.58 -8.72
C SER A 171 13.19 -8.96 -8.18
N GLN A 172 14.43 -9.12 -7.73
CA GLN A 172 14.99 -10.39 -7.25
C GLN A 172 14.88 -10.57 -5.74
N THR A 173 14.52 -9.51 -5.00
CA THR A 173 14.41 -9.58 -3.54
C THR A 173 13.04 -9.21 -3.02
N LEU A 174 12.24 -8.46 -3.76
CA LEU A 174 10.91 -8.03 -3.34
C LEU A 174 9.96 -9.23 -3.29
N ARG A 175 9.61 -9.66 -2.08
CA ARG A 175 8.73 -10.80 -1.78
C ARG A 175 7.32 -10.36 -1.45
N VAL A 176 7.15 -9.24 -0.77
CA VAL A 176 5.84 -8.70 -0.39
C VAL A 176 5.68 -7.29 -0.94
N LEU A 177 4.63 -7.10 -1.75
CA LEU A 177 4.26 -5.79 -2.27
C LEU A 177 2.78 -5.51 -2.00
N ARG A 178 2.51 -4.51 -1.16
CA ARG A 178 1.15 -4.07 -0.84
C ARG A 178 1.01 -2.60 -1.18
N LEU A 179 0.15 -2.32 -2.15
CA LEU A 179 -0.13 -1.01 -2.72
C LEU A 179 -1.61 -0.73 -2.56
N LYS A 180 -1.98 -0.12 -1.43
CA LYS A 180 -3.39 0.25 -1.18
C LYS A 180 -3.56 1.75 -1.37
N GLY A 181 -4.48 2.13 -2.25
CA GLY A 181 -4.82 3.55 -2.48
C GLY A 181 -3.86 4.34 -3.38
N TRP A 182 -2.85 3.72 -3.98
CA TRP A 182 -1.95 4.45 -4.90
C TRP A 182 -2.68 4.89 -6.17
N ARG A 183 -2.55 6.17 -6.55
CA ARG A 183 -3.23 6.71 -7.75
C ARG A 183 -2.33 6.80 -8.97
N ASP A 184 -1.00 6.89 -8.81
CA ASP A 184 -0.08 7.06 -9.95
C ASP A 184 0.44 5.74 -10.52
N ILE A 185 -0.04 4.61 -10.00
CA ILE A 185 0.27 3.30 -10.55
C ILE A 185 -0.74 3.00 -11.64
N ASP A 186 -0.27 3.04 -12.88
CA ASP A 186 -1.04 2.63 -14.04
C ASP A 186 -0.95 1.12 -14.28
N SER A 187 -1.76 0.65 -15.24
CA SER A 187 -1.80 -0.75 -15.65
C SER A 187 -0.42 -1.27 -16.10
N LYS A 188 0.36 -0.47 -16.82
CA LYS A 188 1.72 -0.83 -17.27
C LYS A 188 2.70 -1.02 -16.12
N THR A 189 2.59 -0.23 -15.06
CA THR A 189 3.40 -0.41 -13.85
C THR A 189 3.09 -1.75 -13.18
N ILE A 190 1.81 -2.13 -13.07
CA ILE A 190 1.39 -3.42 -12.50
C ILE A 190 1.88 -4.58 -13.38
N GLN A 191 1.81 -4.43 -14.71
CA GLN A 191 2.37 -5.38 -15.65
C GLN A 191 3.88 -5.57 -15.42
N VAL A 192 4.65 -4.48 -15.29
CA VAL A 192 6.10 -4.56 -14.98
C VAL A 192 6.35 -5.32 -13.69
N ILE A 193 5.55 -5.10 -12.64
CA ILE A 193 5.65 -5.84 -11.38
C ILE A 193 5.42 -7.34 -11.62
N LEU A 194 4.33 -7.72 -12.27
CA LEU A 194 3.98 -9.13 -12.52
C LEU A 194 5.01 -9.85 -13.41
N VAL A 195 5.57 -9.15 -14.39
CA VAL A 195 6.52 -9.72 -15.35
C VAL A 195 7.93 -9.81 -14.76
N GLU A 196 8.36 -8.78 -14.02
CA GLU A 196 9.78 -8.65 -13.65
C GLU A 196 10.09 -9.01 -12.19
N CYS A 197 9.14 -8.91 -11.26
CA CYS A 197 9.39 -9.22 -9.84
C CYS A 197 9.30 -10.74 -9.58
N VAL A 198 10.33 -11.48 -10.01
CA VAL A 198 10.39 -12.95 -9.95
C VAL A 198 10.38 -13.53 -8.53
N ALA A 199 10.80 -12.74 -7.53
CA ALA A 199 10.84 -13.17 -6.14
C ALA A 199 9.52 -12.94 -5.38
N LEU A 200 8.50 -12.39 -6.05
CA LEU A 200 7.27 -11.96 -5.41
C LEU A 200 6.44 -13.16 -4.95
N GLU A 201 6.07 -13.14 -3.67
CA GLU A 201 5.26 -14.15 -2.98
C GLU A 201 3.88 -13.60 -2.59
N GLN A 202 3.78 -12.30 -2.34
CA GLN A 202 2.52 -11.62 -2.04
C GLN A 202 2.39 -10.34 -2.86
N LEU A 203 1.29 -10.23 -3.60
CA LEU A 203 0.92 -9.02 -4.32
C LEU A 203 -0.49 -8.61 -3.91
N ASP A 204 -0.60 -7.42 -3.32
CA ASP A 204 -1.87 -6.82 -2.95
C ASP A 204 -2.01 -5.43 -3.59
N VAL A 205 -2.79 -5.37 -4.67
CA VAL A 205 -3.03 -4.18 -5.48
C VAL A 205 -4.53 -3.97 -5.54
N HIS A 206 -5.05 -3.17 -4.62
CA HIS A 206 -6.45 -2.80 -4.62
C HIS A 206 -6.67 -1.32 -4.35
N PHE A 207 -7.62 -0.79 -5.09
CA PHE A 207 -8.19 0.50 -4.81
C PHE A 207 -9.18 0.36 -3.64
N TRP A 208 -9.00 1.17 -2.59
CA TRP A 208 -10.03 1.30 -1.57
C TRP A 208 -11.22 1.99 -2.22
N ASN A 209 -12.32 1.25 -2.36
CA ASN A 209 -13.58 1.81 -2.81
C ASN A 209 -13.96 2.87 -1.79
N VAL A 210 -13.90 4.14 -2.19
CA VAL A 210 -14.03 5.25 -1.25
C VAL A 210 -15.51 5.46 -0.93
N MET A 211 -16.10 4.51 -0.21
CA MET A 211 -17.45 4.61 0.33
C MET A 211 -17.58 5.74 1.38
N MET A 212 -16.45 6.30 1.82
CA MET A 212 -16.38 7.47 2.71
C MET A 212 -16.39 8.82 1.98
N ILE A 213 -16.31 8.83 0.65
CA ILE A 213 -16.40 10.07 -0.11
C ILE A 213 -17.87 10.44 -0.26
N GLY A 214 -18.27 11.55 0.38
CA GLY A 214 -19.64 12.04 0.33
C GLY A 214 -20.18 12.19 -1.10
N PRO A 215 -21.51 12.11 -1.29
CA PRO A 215 -22.16 12.01 -2.60
C PRO A 215 -21.78 13.11 -3.61
N GLN A 216 -21.33 14.28 -3.14
CA GLN A 216 -20.83 15.36 -4.02
C GLN A 216 -19.51 15.04 -4.71
N GLN A 217 -18.58 14.35 -4.05
CA GLN A 217 -17.28 14.01 -4.64
C GLN A 217 -17.36 12.73 -5.49
N GLN A 218 -18.38 11.89 -5.29
CA GLN A 218 -18.65 10.71 -6.12
C GLN A 218 -18.89 11.07 -7.60
N GLN A 219 -19.48 12.25 -7.86
CA GLN A 219 -19.76 12.72 -9.22
C GLN A 219 -18.49 13.17 -9.98
N GLN A 220 -17.51 13.75 -9.26
CA GLN A 220 -16.19 14.05 -9.81
C GLN A 220 -15.35 12.78 -10.02
N GLN A 221 -15.43 11.81 -9.11
CA GLN A 221 -14.78 10.51 -9.28
C GLN A 221 -15.29 9.73 -10.49
N ARG A 222 -16.57 9.85 -10.86
CA ARG A 222 -17.08 9.19 -12.07
C ARG A 222 -16.36 9.61 -13.35
N GLN A 223 -15.71 10.77 -13.36
CA GLN A 223 -14.92 11.23 -14.51
C GLN A 223 -13.43 10.84 -14.39
N GLN A 224 -12.94 10.56 -13.19
CA GLN A 224 -11.57 10.14 -12.93
C GLN A 224 -11.53 8.64 -12.68
N ARG A 225 -11.34 7.86 -13.76
CA ARG A 225 -11.05 6.42 -13.74
C ARG A 225 -9.66 6.17 -13.11
N TRP A 226 -9.50 6.50 -11.85
CA TRP A 226 -8.28 6.27 -11.10
C TRP A 226 -8.48 5.05 -10.22
N THR A 227 -8.75 3.93 -10.87
CA THR A 227 -8.73 2.64 -10.20
C THR A 227 -7.31 2.11 -10.31
N LEU A 228 -6.71 1.78 -9.17
CA LEU A 228 -5.50 0.99 -9.11
C LEU A 228 -5.85 -0.42 -9.62
N CYS A 229 -5.76 -0.60 -10.93
CA CYS A 229 -6.19 -1.79 -11.64
C CYS A 229 -5.27 -2.07 -12.83
N ILE A 230 -5.14 -3.34 -13.18
CA ILE A 230 -4.51 -3.75 -14.43
C ILE A 230 -5.57 -3.92 -15.51
N ASP A 231 -5.33 -3.39 -16.70
CA ASP A 231 -6.16 -3.66 -17.87
C ASP A 231 -5.96 -5.10 -18.32
N LEU A 232 -7.03 -5.76 -18.75
CA LEU A 232 -6.98 -7.15 -19.19
C LEU A 232 -5.91 -7.39 -20.27
N ASP A 233 -5.77 -6.47 -21.22
CA ASP A 233 -4.78 -6.59 -22.31
C ASP A 233 -3.35 -6.55 -21.79
N ASP A 234 -3.07 -5.71 -20.79
CA ASP A 234 -1.74 -5.63 -20.16
C ASP A 234 -1.45 -6.85 -19.29
N ALA A 235 -2.46 -7.39 -18.60
CA ALA A 235 -2.33 -8.58 -17.77
C ALA A 235 -1.94 -9.84 -18.57
N ILE A 236 -2.25 -9.88 -19.87
CA ILE A 236 -2.02 -11.04 -20.74
C ILE A 236 -0.94 -10.83 -21.81
N GLU A 237 -0.44 -9.60 -21.97
CA GLU A 237 0.55 -9.25 -23.00
C GLU A 237 1.83 -10.09 -22.86
N PHE A 238 2.27 -10.32 -21.62
CA PHE A 238 3.48 -11.07 -21.30
C PHE A 238 3.23 -12.14 -20.22
N PRO A 239 3.98 -13.26 -20.25
CA PRO A 239 3.98 -14.23 -19.15
C PRO A 239 4.40 -13.60 -17.83
N TRP A 240 3.70 -13.96 -16.75
CA TRP A 240 4.06 -13.48 -15.42
C TRP A 240 5.36 -14.15 -14.96
N GLY A 241 6.33 -13.34 -14.52
CA GLY A 241 7.61 -13.82 -13.97
C GLY A 241 7.52 -14.16 -12.48
N CYS A 242 6.54 -13.61 -11.78
CA CYS A 242 6.26 -13.86 -10.36
C CYS A 242 5.54 -15.21 -10.12
N THR A 243 6.18 -16.32 -10.48
CA THR A 243 5.58 -17.67 -10.37
C THR A 243 5.43 -18.19 -8.94
N ASN A 244 6.08 -17.54 -7.98
CA ASN A 244 6.09 -17.93 -6.56
C ASN A 244 4.99 -17.26 -5.72
N ILE A 245 4.05 -16.55 -6.36
CA ILE A 245 2.96 -15.89 -5.65
C ILE A 245 2.08 -16.92 -4.94
N ARG A 246 1.91 -16.70 -3.63
CA ARG A 246 1.00 -17.43 -2.75
C ARG A 246 -0.28 -16.66 -2.47
N ASP A 247 -0.16 -15.34 -2.30
CA ASP A 247 -1.29 -14.45 -2.04
C ASP A 247 -1.40 -13.40 -3.16
N LEU A 248 -2.45 -13.49 -3.96
CA LEU A 248 -2.75 -12.53 -5.03
C LEU A 248 -4.07 -11.81 -4.77
N SER A 249 -3.99 -10.50 -4.60
CA SER A 249 -5.15 -9.60 -4.56
C SER A 249 -4.97 -8.54 -5.65
N LEU A 250 -5.85 -8.57 -6.66
CA LEU A 250 -5.71 -7.75 -7.87
C LEU A 250 -7.07 -7.32 -8.41
N THR A 251 -7.16 -6.05 -8.83
CA THR A 251 -8.31 -5.53 -9.57
C THR A 251 -7.99 -5.50 -11.06
N ILE A 252 -8.83 -6.13 -11.89
CA ILE A 252 -8.64 -6.26 -13.34
C ILE A 252 -9.75 -5.51 -14.06
N THR A 253 -9.39 -4.53 -14.87
CA THR A 253 -10.34 -3.84 -15.74
C THR A 253 -10.63 -4.71 -16.96
N ILE A 254 -11.86 -5.23 -17.00
CA ILE A 254 -12.38 -5.94 -18.17
C ILE A 254 -13.10 -4.92 -19.06
N PRO A 255 -12.74 -4.80 -20.35
CA PRO A 255 -13.45 -3.93 -21.28
C PRO A 255 -14.97 -4.19 -21.26
N ASP A 256 -15.75 -3.12 -21.14
CA ASP A 256 -17.22 -3.22 -21.11
C ASP A 256 -17.79 -3.78 -22.42
N GLU A 257 -17.12 -3.55 -23.55
CA GLU A 257 -17.49 -4.13 -24.85
C GLU A 257 -16.77 -5.46 -25.11
N PRO A 258 -17.46 -6.46 -25.68
CA PRO A 258 -18.89 -6.47 -26.08
C PRO A 258 -19.93 -6.79 -24.98
N PHE A 259 -19.56 -7.10 -23.73
CA PHE A 259 -20.53 -7.69 -22.77
C PHE A 259 -21.61 -6.74 -22.21
N ARG A 260 -21.31 -5.44 -22.02
CA ARG A 260 -22.19 -4.47 -21.34
C ARG A 260 -22.88 -3.48 -22.28
N HIS A 261 -22.30 -3.23 -23.46
CA HIS A 261 -22.88 -2.35 -24.47
C HIS A 261 -23.42 -3.14 -25.65
N LEU A 262 -24.36 -4.02 -25.36
CA LEU A 262 -25.18 -4.68 -26.37
C LEU A 262 -25.95 -3.61 -27.14
N GLY A 263 -25.92 -3.67 -28.47
CA GLY A 263 -26.74 -2.82 -29.32
C GLY A 263 -28.22 -2.91 -28.91
N LYS A 264 -29.02 -1.87 -29.17
CA LYS A 264 -30.47 -1.91 -28.84
C LYS A 264 -31.11 -3.17 -29.43
N GLY A 265 -31.53 -4.10 -28.58
CA GLY A 265 -32.18 -5.36 -28.95
C GLY A 265 -31.25 -6.58 -29.01
N GLU A 266 -29.94 -6.41 -28.77
CA GLU A 266 -29.04 -7.55 -28.61
C GLU A 266 -29.23 -8.19 -27.23
N VAL A 267 -29.33 -9.52 -27.24
CA VAL A 267 -29.50 -10.33 -26.05
C VAL A 267 -28.10 -10.79 -25.58
N PRO A 268 -27.76 -10.64 -24.28
CA PRO A 268 -26.48 -11.09 -23.76
C PRO A 268 -26.24 -12.57 -24.06
N TYR A 269 -24.99 -12.96 -24.30
CA TYR A 269 -24.66 -14.33 -24.71
C TYR A 269 -25.22 -15.39 -23.75
N TYR A 270 -25.26 -15.09 -22.44
CA TYR A 270 -25.75 -16.00 -21.40
C TYR A 270 -27.29 -16.18 -21.38
N VAL A 271 -28.03 -15.41 -22.19
CA VAL A 271 -29.49 -15.52 -22.34
C VAL A 271 -29.88 -16.13 -23.71
N ARG A 272 -28.94 -16.31 -24.64
CA ARG A 272 -29.21 -16.88 -25.97
C ARG A 272 -29.53 -18.38 -25.89
N SER A 273 -30.40 -18.86 -26.80
CA SER A 273 -30.76 -20.28 -26.88
C SER A 273 -29.61 -21.13 -27.45
N PHE A 274 -29.48 -22.37 -26.96
CA PHE A 274 -28.50 -23.33 -27.47
C PHE A 274 -28.83 -23.78 -28.92
N PRO A 275 -27.82 -23.93 -29.81
CA PRO A 275 -26.40 -23.63 -29.61
C PRO A 275 -26.11 -22.12 -29.67
N THR A 276 -25.41 -21.61 -28.66
CA THR A 276 -25.02 -20.20 -28.60
C THR A 276 -23.89 -19.93 -29.58
N ILE A 277 -24.13 -19.06 -30.56
CA ILE A 277 -23.09 -18.56 -31.48
C ILE A 277 -22.56 -17.25 -30.90
N LEU A 278 -21.25 -17.22 -30.64
CA LEU A 278 -20.55 -16.01 -30.20
C LEU A 278 -20.23 -15.13 -31.40
N THR A 279 -20.32 -13.81 -31.21
CA THR A 279 -19.76 -12.86 -32.17
C THR A 279 -18.23 -12.93 -32.15
N GLU A 280 -17.58 -12.42 -33.18
CA GLU A 280 -16.11 -12.37 -33.24
C GLU A 280 -15.51 -11.57 -32.07
N ALA A 281 -16.15 -10.47 -31.69
CA ALA A 281 -15.76 -9.66 -30.54
C ALA A 281 -15.92 -10.42 -29.21
N GLU A 282 -17.02 -11.14 -29.03
CA GLU A 282 -17.24 -11.96 -27.83
C GLU A 282 -16.17 -13.05 -27.74
N ALA A 283 -15.93 -13.75 -28.86
CA ALA A 283 -14.89 -14.77 -28.94
C ALA A 283 -13.49 -14.19 -28.66
N ALA A 284 -13.19 -12.96 -29.11
CA ALA A 284 -11.92 -12.29 -28.80
C ALA A 284 -11.78 -12.00 -27.30
N GLN A 285 -12.82 -11.43 -26.68
CA GLN A 285 -12.81 -11.16 -25.24
C GLN A 285 -12.68 -12.44 -24.41
N PHE A 286 -13.36 -13.53 -24.81
CA PHE A 286 -13.18 -14.84 -24.18
C PHE A 286 -11.75 -15.38 -24.33
N ARG A 287 -11.09 -15.17 -25.47
CA ARG A 287 -9.67 -15.53 -25.62
C ARG A 287 -8.77 -14.74 -24.69
N SER A 288 -9.02 -13.44 -24.50
CA SER A 288 -8.27 -12.62 -23.54
C SER A 288 -8.48 -13.11 -22.10
N LEU A 289 -9.73 -13.40 -21.72
CA LEU A 289 -10.03 -13.99 -20.41
C LEU A 289 -9.39 -15.37 -20.23
N GLU A 290 -9.45 -16.23 -21.24
CA GLU A 290 -8.77 -17.53 -21.22
C GLU A 290 -7.26 -17.38 -21.04
N ALA A 291 -6.63 -16.41 -21.73
CA ALA A 291 -5.21 -16.12 -21.55
C ALA A 291 -4.89 -15.70 -20.11
N LEU A 292 -5.69 -14.83 -19.51
CA LEU A 292 -5.56 -14.45 -18.10
C LEU A 292 -5.69 -15.66 -17.17
N TYR A 293 -6.71 -16.50 -17.36
CA TYR A 293 -6.90 -17.70 -16.55
C TYR A 293 -5.75 -18.72 -16.70
N ARG A 294 -5.12 -18.77 -17.88
CA ARG A 294 -3.90 -19.58 -18.07
C ARG A 294 -2.70 -19.01 -17.32
N GLN A 295 -2.52 -17.68 -17.27
CA GLN A 295 -1.48 -17.05 -16.44
C GLN A 295 -1.70 -17.38 -14.96
N LEU A 296 -2.93 -17.20 -14.46
CA LEU A 296 -3.31 -17.55 -13.08
C LEU A 296 -3.08 -19.04 -12.80
N GLY A 297 -3.45 -19.92 -13.73
CA GLY A 297 -3.25 -21.37 -13.62
C GLY A 297 -1.78 -21.80 -13.66
N ALA A 298 -0.86 -20.93 -14.10
CA ALA A 298 0.58 -21.18 -14.06
C ALA A 298 1.20 -20.87 -12.67
N LEU A 299 0.47 -20.19 -11.78
CA LEU A 299 0.89 -19.92 -10.41
C LEU A 299 0.65 -21.15 -9.52
N THR A 300 1.56 -22.13 -9.56
CA THR A 300 1.39 -23.40 -8.84
C THR A 300 1.46 -23.26 -7.32
N GLU A 301 2.05 -22.18 -6.82
CA GLU A 301 2.18 -21.87 -5.40
C GLU A 301 1.00 -21.04 -4.85
N LEU A 302 0.01 -20.71 -5.69
CA LEU A 302 -1.10 -19.83 -5.30
C LEU A 302 -2.01 -20.48 -4.25
N GLU A 303 -2.07 -19.89 -3.06
CA GLU A 303 -2.89 -20.33 -1.93
C GLU A 303 -4.15 -19.49 -1.78
N ARG A 304 -4.05 -18.18 -2.05
CA ARG A 304 -5.16 -17.22 -1.91
C ARG A 304 -5.27 -16.33 -3.14
N LEU A 305 -6.49 -16.24 -3.67
CA LEU A 305 -6.82 -15.43 -4.83
C LEU A 305 -8.03 -14.55 -4.53
N ASP A 306 -7.82 -13.23 -4.54
CA ASP A 306 -8.87 -12.20 -4.52
C ASP A 306 -8.80 -11.41 -5.83
N LEU A 307 -9.71 -11.70 -6.76
CA LEU A 307 -9.84 -10.98 -8.02
C LEU A 307 -11.10 -10.14 -8.03
N LYS A 308 -10.94 -8.85 -8.36
CA LYS A 308 -12.03 -7.89 -8.54
C LYS A 308 -12.06 -7.43 -9.99
N ALA A 309 -13.27 -7.17 -10.51
CA ALA A 309 -13.51 -6.72 -11.88
C ALA A 309 -14.58 -5.63 -11.95
#